data_AF-A0A7H4MY72-F1
#
_entry.id   AF-A0A7H4MY72-F1
#
_cell.length_a   1.000
_cell.length_b   1.000
_cell.length_c   1.000
_cell.angle_alpha   90.00
_cell.angle_beta   90.00
_cell.angle_gamma   90.00
#
_symmetry.space_group_name_H-M   'P 1'
#
loop_
_entity.id
_entity.type
_entity.pdbx_description
1 polymer ?
#
loop_
_entity_poly.entity_id
_entity_poly.type
_entity_poly.pdbx_seq_one_letter_code
_entity_poly.pdbx_strand_id
1 'polypeptide(L)'
;MKILFTFPGQGNQRPDMLAALPDRQNILAEARTVLGDEVDHLDTAAALKHTRAVQLCLLIAGTAWARELQRQGVNPDMVSGLSIGAFPAAVMAGALDFTNALRLVALRGDLMEQAYPHGYGLTAIMGLTLDRVEKLIADSDLYIANLNAETQIVIAGRDDEMARVARLALAAGAGKAQRLAVSVPSHCALLDEPAAKLAKAFSDVTLQRRAAPI
;
A
#
# COMPACT_ATOMS: atom_id res chain seq x y z
N MET A 1 -17.75 -23.45 0.17
CA MET A 1 -17.01 -22.52 1.07
C MET A 1 -16.81 -21.22 0.30
N LYS A 2 -16.93 -20.05 0.95
CA LYS A 2 -16.65 -18.76 0.32
C LYS A 2 -15.17 -18.40 0.50
N ILE A 3 -14.51 -17.89 -0.53
CA ILE A 3 -13.08 -17.58 -0.54
C ILE A 3 -12.87 -16.06 -0.70
N LEU A 4 -12.05 -15.48 0.17
CA LEU A 4 -11.61 -14.08 0.09
C LEU A 4 -10.12 -14.03 -0.23
N PHE A 5 -9.74 -13.34 -1.30
CA PHE A 5 -8.34 -12.97 -1.52
C PHE A 5 -8.05 -11.62 -0.89
N THR A 6 -7.07 -11.58 0.01
CA THR A 6 -6.61 -10.35 0.66
C THR A 6 -5.21 -9.97 0.19
N PHE A 7 -5.03 -8.70 -0.18
CA PHE A 7 -3.76 -8.17 -0.66
C PHE A 7 -3.17 -7.18 0.37
N PRO A 8 -1.94 -7.40 0.87
CA PRO A 8 -1.36 -6.55 1.90
C PRO A 8 -0.91 -5.19 1.36
N GLY A 9 -0.71 -4.25 2.29
CA GLY A 9 -0.06 -2.97 2.03
C GLY A 9 1.48 -3.05 2.11
N GLN A 10 2.13 -1.89 2.18
CA GLN A 10 3.58 -1.79 2.38
C GLN A 10 4.00 -2.27 3.78
N GLY A 11 5.15 -2.91 3.88
CA GLY A 11 5.76 -3.32 5.16
C GLY A 11 6.43 -4.71 5.14
N ASN A 12 5.98 -5.60 4.24
CA ASN A 12 6.47 -6.99 4.15
C ASN A 12 7.29 -7.27 2.87
N GLN A 13 7.60 -6.24 2.09
CA GLN A 13 8.48 -6.38 0.93
C GLN A 13 9.89 -6.83 1.37
N ARG A 14 10.55 -7.60 0.51
CA ARG A 14 11.92 -8.09 0.73
C ARG A 14 12.69 -8.09 -0.58
N PRO A 15 14.03 -7.94 -0.54
CA PRO A 15 14.84 -8.08 -1.72
C PRO A 15 14.57 -9.42 -2.45
N ASP A 16 14.63 -9.38 -3.77
CA ASP A 16 14.40 -10.53 -4.66
C ASP A 16 12.99 -11.15 -4.55
N MET A 17 11.99 -10.40 -4.05
CA MET A 17 10.63 -10.93 -3.89
C MET A 17 9.92 -11.28 -5.20
N LEU A 18 10.38 -10.74 -6.34
CA LEU A 18 9.86 -11.09 -7.66
C LEU A 18 10.56 -12.33 -8.26
N ALA A 19 11.59 -12.87 -7.58
CA ALA A 19 12.42 -13.92 -8.14
C ALA A 19 11.70 -15.27 -8.32
N ALA A 20 10.81 -15.60 -7.37
CA ALA A 20 10.12 -16.90 -7.27
C ALA A 20 8.62 -16.80 -7.57
N LEU A 21 8.22 -15.83 -8.41
CA LEU A 21 6.81 -15.70 -8.79
C LEU A 21 6.36 -16.87 -9.67
N PRO A 22 5.11 -17.32 -9.52
CA PRO A 22 4.50 -18.20 -10.50
C PRO A 22 4.36 -17.45 -11.84
N ASP A 23 4.56 -18.17 -12.94
CA ASP A 23 4.53 -17.63 -14.31
C ASP A 23 5.35 -16.33 -14.48
N ARG A 24 6.50 -16.25 -13.79
CA ARG A 24 7.35 -15.05 -13.70
C ARG A 24 7.65 -14.44 -15.07
N GLN A 25 7.97 -15.26 -16.06
CA GLN A 25 8.37 -14.78 -17.39
C GLN A 25 7.23 -13.97 -18.04
N ASN A 26 6.00 -14.47 -18.00
CA ASN A 26 4.86 -13.79 -18.64
C ASN A 26 4.47 -12.53 -17.88
N ILE A 27 4.38 -12.58 -16.55
CA ILE A 27 3.96 -11.40 -15.79
C ILE A 27 5.01 -10.28 -15.82
N LEU A 28 6.30 -10.61 -15.81
CA LEU A 28 7.35 -9.61 -15.97
C LEU A 28 7.45 -9.09 -17.41
N ALA A 29 7.15 -9.92 -18.42
CA ALA A 29 7.04 -9.45 -19.80
C ALA A 29 5.87 -8.47 -19.96
N GLU A 30 4.70 -8.78 -19.41
CA GLU A 30 3.53 -7.89 -19.37
C GLU A 30 3.87 -6.58 -18.65
N ALA A 31 4.55 -6.66 -17.49
CA ALA A 31 4.98 -5.48 -16.76
C ALA A 31 6.01 -4.62 -17.52
N ARG A 32 6.94 -5.25 -18.25
CA ARG A 32 7.95 -4.58 -19.07
C ARG A 32 7.33 -3.75 -20.19
N THR A 33 6.16 -4.14 -20.72
CA THR A 33 5.45 -3.31 -21.73
C THR A 33 5.05 -1.94 -21.22
N VAL A 34 4.97 -1.77 -19.90
CA VAL A 34 4.59 -0.52 -19.23
C VAL A 34 5.79 0.17 -18.59
N LEU A 35 6.63 -0.59 -17.88
CA LEU A 35 7.71 -0.07 -17.04
C LEU A 35 9.08 -0.09 -17.72
N GLY A 36 9.20 -0.75 -18.88
CA GLY A 36 10.48 -0.96 -19.55
C GLY A 36 11.47 -1.75 -18.67
N ASP A 37 12.74 -1.41 -18.78
CA ASP A 37 13.83 -2.13 -18.11
C ASP A 37 13.89 -1.90 -16.59
N GLU A 38 13.07 -0.98 -16.05
CA GLU A 38 12.93 -0.78 -14.59
C GLU A 38 12.57 -2.09 -13.87
N VAL A 39 11.80 -2.97 -14.54
CA VAL A 39 11.34 -4.26 -14.02
C VAL A 39 12.48 -5.14 -13.50
N ASP A 40 13.68 -5.04 -14.08
CA ASP A 40 14.83 -5.86 -13.70
C ASP A 40 15.48 -5.45 -12.38
N HIS A 41 15.09 -4.29 -11.84
CA HIS A 41 15.72 -3.68 -10.67
C HIS A 41 14.75 -3.27 -9.56
N LEU A 42 13.44 -3.50 -9.76
CA LEU A 42 12.36 -3.09 -8.83
C LEU A 42 12.51 -3.66 -7.41
N ASP A 43 13.00 -4.89 -7.26
CA ASP A 43 13.09 -5.57 -5.98
C ASP A 43 14.52 -5.67 -5.43
N THR A 44 15.43 -4.85 -5.92
CA THR A 44 16.75 -4.70 -5.29
C THR A 44 16.62 -4.05 -3.91
N ALA A 45 17.53 -4.37 -2.99
CA ALA A 45 17.54 -3.77 -1.65
C ALA A 45 17.62 -2.23 -1.67
N ALA A 46 18.24 -1.65 -2.69
CA ALA A 46 18.29 -0.20 -2.88
C ALA A 46 16.94 0.34 -3.39
N ALA A 47 16.34 -0.29 -4.40
CA ALA A 47 15.05 0.11 -4.95
C ALA A 47 13.93 0.04 -3.90
N LEU A 48 13.90 -1.01 -3.07
CA LEU A 48 12.87 -1.18 -2.04
C LEU A 48 12.92 -0.17 -0.88
N LYS A 49 13.86 0.79 -0.90
CA LYS A 49 13.80 2.00 -0.06
C LYS A 49 12.82 3.05 -0.58
N HIS A 50 12.43 2.94 -1.85
CA HIS A 50 11.58 3.89 -2.55
C HIS A 50 10.13 3.40 -2.63
N THR A 51 9.19 4.33 -2.42
CA THR A 51 7.77 3.99 -2.31
C THR A 51 7.23 3.40 -3.62
N ARG A 52 7.67 3.95 -4.76
CA ARG A 52 7.31 3.46 -6.10
C ARG A 52 7.65 1.98 -6.29
N ALA A 53 8.90 1.61 -6.07
CA ALA A 53 9.38 0.26 -6.29
C ALA A 53 8.65 -0.75 -5.39
N VAL A 54 8.48 -0.42 -4.11
CA VAL A 54 7.73 -1.27 -3.16
C VAL A 54 6.31 -1.51 -3.65
N GLN A 55 5.61 -0.45 -4.09
CA GLN A 55 4.22 -0.57 -4.51
C GLN A 55 4.06 -1.39 -5.80
N LEU A 56 4.95 -1.20 -6.78
CA LEU A 56 4.97 -1.99 -8.01
C LEU A 56 5.24 -3.47 -7.71
N CYS A 57 6.22 -3.77 -6.85
CA CYS A 57 6.52 -5.13 -6.43
C CYS A 57 5.30 -5.82 -5.80
N LEU A 58 4.55 -5.12 -4.94
CA LEU A 58 3.35 -5.66 -4.30
C LEU A 58 2.20 -5.90 -5.29
N LEU A 59 2.00 -5.01 -6.27
CA LEU A 59 1.03 -5.20 -7.35
C LEU A 59 1.38 -6.42 -8.21
N ILE A 60 2.63 -6.51 -8.67
CA ILE A 60 3.12 -7.60 -9.52
C ILE A 60 3.01 -8.93 -8.77
N ALA A 61 3.57 -9.02 -7.57
CA ALA A 61 3.56 -10.26 -6.78
C ALA A 61 2.15 -10.68 -6.40
N GLY A 62 1.31 -9.75 -5.94
CA GLY A 62 -0.08 -10.03 -5.59
C GLY A 62 -0.88 -10.59 -6.77
N THR A 63 -0.74 -9.96 -7.94
CA THR A 63 -1.41 -10.42 -9.17
C THR A 63 -0.88 -11.79 -9.63
N ALA A 64 0.44 -12.02 -9.58
CA ALA A 64 1.05 -13.30 -9.94
C ALA A 64 0.46 -14.46 -9.13
N TRP A 65 0.49 -14.32 -7.81
CA TRP A 65 0.01 -15.37 -6.90
C TRP A 65 -1.50 -15.58 -7.01
N ALA A 66 -2.29 -14.52 -7.17
CA ALA A 66 -3.73 -14.65 -7.32
C ALA A 66 -4.12 -15.32 -8.65
N ARG A 67 -3.46 -14.98 -9.76
CA ARG A 67 -3.64 -15.67 -11.05
C ARG A 67 -3.25 -17.15 -10.96
N GLU A 68 -2.19 -17.48 -10.23
CA GLU A 68 -1.77 -18.87 -10.01
C GLU A 68 -2.82 -19.66 -9.21
N LEU A 69 -3.38 -19.08 -8.14
CA LEU A 69 -4.47 -19.72 -7.40
C LEU A 69 -5.68 -20.00 -8.30
N GLN A 70 -6.07 -19.05 -9.15
CA GLN A 70 -7.15 -19.26 -10.12
C GLN A 70 -6.83 -20.37 -11.13
N ARG A 71 -5.57 -20.42 -11.62
CA ARG A 71 -5.10 -21.48 -12.51
C ARG A 71 -5.18 -22.87 -11.86
N GLN A 72 -5.00 -22.93 -10.55
CA GLN A 72 -5.18 -24.14 -9.73
C GLN A 72 -6.66 -24.43 -9.37
N GLY A 73 -7.61 -23.65 -9.90
CA GLY A 73 -9.05 -23.83 -9.67
C GLY A 73 -9.60 -23.12 -8.43
N VAL A 74 -8.79 -22.32 -7.73
CA VAL A 74 -9.20 -21.53 -6.57
C VAL A 74 -9.61 -20.14 -7.02
N ASN A 75 -10.92 -19.92 -7.14
CA ASN A 75 -11.47 -18.61 -7.51
C ASN A 75 -11.93 -17.84 -6.26
N PRO A 76 -11.66 -16.53 -6.16
CA PRO A 76 -12.19 -15.71 -5.10
C PRO A 76 -13.68 -15.44 -5.31
N ASP A 77 -14.46 -15.56 -4.23
CA ASP A 77 -15.81 -15.01 -4.18
C ASP A 77 -15.81 -13.52 -3.86
N MET A 78 -14.74 -13.03 -3.21
CA MET A 78 -14.53 -11.65 -2.81
C MET A 78 -13.04 -11.33 -2.85
N VAL A 79 -12.70 -10.05 -3.02
CA VAL A 79 -11.32 -9.56 -2.93
C VAL A 79 -11.25 -8.35 -2.01
N SER A 80 -10.12 -8.13 -1.34
CA SER A 80 -9.90 -6.94 -0.52
C SER A 80 -8.43 -6.57 -0.49
N GLY A 81 -8.12 -5.29 -0.34
CA GLY A 81 -6.75 -4.80 -0.38
C GLY A 81 -6.51 -3.66 0.59
N LEU A 82 -5.39 -3.72 1.32
CA LEU A 82 -4.95 -2.66 2.22
C LEU A 82 -4.06 -1.66 1.45
N SER A 83 -4.51 -0.41 1.34
CA SER A 83 -3.75 0.67 0.67
C SER A 83 -3.37 0.27 -0.77
N ILE A 84 -2.07 0.13 -1.07
CA ILE A 84 -1.60 -0.36 -2.37
C ILE A 84 -2.19 -1.73 -2.75
N GLY A 85 -2.53 -2.59 -1.77
CA GLY A 85 -3.19 -3.86 -2.02
C GLY A 85 -4.55 -3.72 -2.71
N ALA A 86 -5.19 -2.54 -2.70
CA ALA A 86 -6.43 -2.30 -3.42
C ALA A 86 -6.27 -2.42 -4.95
N PHE A 87 -5.06 -2.18 -5.48
CA PHE A 87 -4.79 -2.28 -6.92
C PHE A 87 -4.79 -3.74 -7.42
N PRO A 88 -4.01 -4.69 -6.86
CA PRO A 88 -4.14 -6.09 -7.25
C PRO A 88 -5.55 -6.64 -6.93
N ALA A 89 -6.23 -6.18 -5.87
CA ALA A 89 -7.64 -6.54 -5.64
C ALA A 89 -8.54 -6.11 -6.81
N ALA A 90 -8.43 -4.84 -7.25
CA ALA A 90 -9.18 -4.33 -8.40
C ALA A 90 -8.85 -5.08 -9.70
N VAL A 91 -7.59 -5.48 -9.89
CA VAL A 91 -7.17 -6.33 -11.03
C VAL A 91 -7.83 -7.70 -10.97
N MET A 92 -7.82 -8.36 -9.81
CA MET A 92 -8.42 -9.69 -9.67
C MET A 92 -9.96 -9.67 -9.71
N ALA A 93 -10.60 -8.55 -9.34
CA ALA A 93 -12.03 -8.34 -9.55
C ALA A 93 -12.41 -8.04 -11.01
N GLY A 94 -11.42 -7.86 -11.89
CA GLY A 94 -11.61 -7.47 -13.28
C GLY A 94 -12.06 -6.01 -13.45
N ALA A 95 -11.94 -5.18 -12.42
CA ALA A 95 -12.36 -3.77 -12.45
C ALA A 95 -11.33 -2.85 -13.12
N LEU A 96 -10.05 -3.24 -13.04
CA LEU A 96 -8.90 -2.52 -13.56
C LEU A 96 -7.99 -3.51 -14.27
N ASP A 97 -7.52 -3.20 -15.48
CA ASP A 97 -6.54 -4.05 -16.14
C ASP A 97 -5.16 -3.91 -15.50
N PHE A 98 -4.34 -4.96 -15.59
CA PHE A 98 -3.03 -5.00 -14.96
C PHE A 98 -2.08 -3.91 -15.51
N THR A 99 -2.12 -3.63 -16.80
CA THR A 99 -1.23 -2.62 -17.41
C THR A 99 -1.55 -1.20 -16.94
N ASN A 100 -2.82 -0.83 -16.84
CA ASN A 100 -3.23 0.45 -16.28
C ASN A 100 -3.01 0.50 -14.78
N ALA A 101 -3.18 -0.61 -14.05
CA ALA A 101 -2.78 -0.69 -12.64
C ALA A 101 -1.29 -0.37 -12.47
N LEU A 102 -0.40 -0.92 -13.32
CA LEU A 102 1.02 -0.59 -13.28
C LEU A 102 1.30 0.89 -13.52
N ARG A 103 0.67 1.51 -14.53
CA ARG A 103 0.80 2.96 -14.83
C ARG A 103 0.35 3.82 -13.64
N LEU A 104 -0.81 3.51 -13.07
CA LEU A 104 -1.38 4.24 -11.96
C LEU A 104 -0.57 4.06 -10.67
N VAL A 105 -0.07 2.85 -10.40
CA VAL A 105 0.75 2.56 -9.22
C VAL A 105 2.13 3.21 -9.33
N ALA A 106 2.74 3.18 -10.52
CA ALA A 106 3.98 3.90 -10.80
C ALA A 106 3.81 5.39 -10.47
N LEU A 107 2.79 6.03 -11.05
CA LEU A 107 2.48 7.44 -10.80
C LEU A 107 2.16 7.71 -9.32
N ARG A 108 1.35 6.85 -8.68
CA ARG A 108 1.01 6.97 -7.25
C ARG A 108 2.27 6.97 -6.39
N GLY A 109 3.18 6.04 -6.65
CA GLY A 109 4.45 5.92 -5.93
C GLY A 109 5.29 7.20 -6.04
N ASP A 110 5.43 7.73 -7.24
CA ASP A 110 6.18 8.96 -7.51
C ASP A 110 5.56 10.16 -6.79
N LEU A 111 4.25 10.35 -6.95
CA LEU A 111 3.53 11.48 -6.34
C LEU A 111 3.62 11.45 -4.81
N MET A 112 3.50 10.26 -4.22
CA MET A 112 3.61 10.05 -2.79
C MET A 112 5.00 10.37 -2.26
N GLU A 113 6.05 9.91 -2.95
CA GLU A 113 7.44 10.08 -2.55
C GLU A 113 7.93 11.53 -2.73
N GLN A 114 7.52 12.19 -3.81
CA GLN A 114 7.91 13.57 -4.11
C GLN A 114 7.26 14.60 -3.19
N ALA A 115 6.04 14.35 -2.72
CA ALA A 115 5.31 15.28 -1.85
C ALA A 115 5.98 15.42 -0.47
N TYR A 116 6.50 14.32 0.07
CA TYR A 116 7.14 14.27 1.38
C TYR A 116 8.39 13.38 1.34
N PRO A 117 9.51 13.89 0.79
CA PRO A 117 10.72 13.09 0.62
C PRO A 117 11.34 12.68 1.95
N HIS A 118 11.29 13.57 2.96
CA HIS A 118 11.96 13.39 4.26
C HIS A 118 11.14 14.00 5.41
N GLY A 119 11.34 13.51 6.64
CA GLY A 119 10.83 14.11 7.88
C GLY A 119 9.37 13.78 8.23
N TYR A 120 8.74 12.90 7.45
CA TYR A 120 7.37 12.45 7.63
C TYR A 120 7.29 10.93 7.55
N GLY A 121 6.15 10.37 7.97
CA GLY A 121 5.84 8.97 7.75
C GLY A 121 4.67 8.49 8.59
N LEU A 122 4.79 7.27 9.09
CA LEU A 122 3.73 6.57 9.82
C LEU A 122 4.24 5.92 11.11
N THR A 123 3.46 6.01 12.18
CA THR A 123 3.74 5.31 13.44
C THR A 123 2.54 4.44 13.83
N ALA A 124 2.79 3.15 14.07
CA ALA A 124 1.78 2.23 14.56
C ALA A 124 1.74 2.23 16.09
N ILE A 125 0.55 2.38 16.66
CA ILE A 125 0.25 2.33 18.09
C ILE A 125 -0.62 1.08 18.34
N MET A 126 -0.17 0.22 19.26
CA MET A 126 -0.84 -1.01 19.63
C MET A 126 -1.23 -1.00 21.10
N GLY A 127 -2.48 -1.39 21.41
CA GLY A 127 -3.01 -1.49 22.77
C GLY A 127 -3.83 -0.30 23.24
N LEU A 128 -4.09 0.69 22.36
CA LEU A 128 -4.99 1.81 22.64
C LEU A 128 -6.14 1.82 21.63
N THR A 129 -7.35 2.18 22.08
CA THR A 129 -8.52 2.39 21.22
C THR A 129 -8.40 3.71 20.44
N LEU A 130 -9.20 3.86 19.39
CA LEU A 130 -9.27 5.08 18.57
C LEU A 130 -9.44 6.35 19.42
N ASP A 131 -10.48 6.43 20.25
CA ASP A 131 -10.76 7.60 21.10
C ASP A 131 -9.58 8.02 21.97
N ARG A 132 -8.77 7.05 22.42
CA ARG A 132 -7.59 7.34 23.23
C ARG A 132 -6.47 7.92 22.37
N VAL A 133 -6.26 7.38 21.17
CA VAL A 133 -5.26 7.89 20.22
C VAL A 133 -5.65 9.28 19.72
N GLU A 134 -6.93 9.52 19.41
CA GLU A 134 -7.44 10.85 19.02
C GLU A 134 -7.16 11.91 20.08
N LYS A 135 -7.40 11.59 21.36
CA LYS A 135 -7.06 12.49 22.48
C LYS A 135 -5.56 12.79 22.57
N LEU A 136 -4.70 11.84 22.22
CA LEU A 136 -3.24 12.04 22.25
C LEU A 136 -2.74 12.94 21.13
N ILE A 137 -3.45 13.00 20.00
CA ILE A 137 -3.07 13.81 18.82
C ILE A 137 -3.87 15.11 18.68
N ALA A 138 -4.85 15.38 19.56
CA ALA A 138 -5.78 16.50 19.43
C ALA A 138 -5.10 17.87 19.27
N ASP A 139 -3.96 18.08 19.94
CA ASP A 139 -3.16 19.30 19.88
C ASP A 139 -1.88 19.12 19.02
N SER A 140 -1.95 18.32 17.96
CA SER A 140 -0.83 18.08 17.03
C SER A 140 -1.28 18.12 15.58
N ASP A 141 -0.33 18.30 14.65
CA ASP A 141 -0.59 18.24 13.21
C ASP A 141 -0.52 16.79 12.67
N LEU A 142 -0.87 15.82 13.51
CA LEU A 142 -0.90 14.40 13.16
C LEU A 142 -2.31 13.95 12.77
N TYR A 143 -2.37 12.88 11.98
CA TYR A 143 -3.61 12.33 11.45
C TYR A 143 -3.76 10.87 11.83
N ILE A 144 -4.99 10.40 12.03
CA ILE A 144 -5.29 8.97 12.05
C ILE A 144 -5.24 8.45 10.60
N ALA A 145 -4.29 7.57 10.31
CA ALA A 145 -4.02 7.06 8.97
C ALA A 145 -4.64 5.68 8.72
N ASN A 146 -4.60 4.78 9.71
CA ASN A 146 -5.19 3.45 9.59
C ASN A 146 -5.85 3.00 10.88
N LEU A 147 -7.01 2.38 10.74
CA LEU A 147 -7.68 1.58 11.77
C LEU A 147 -7.52 0.11 11.38
N ASN A 148 -6.44 -0.53 11.83
CA ASN A 148 -6.13 -1.91 11.43
C ASN A 148 -6.85 -2.96 12.30
N ALA A 149 -7.09 -2.61 13.56
CA ALA A 149 -7.89 -3.37 14.52
C ALA A 149 -8.40 -2.43 15.62
N GLU A 150 -9.30 -2.91 16.48
CA GLU A 150 -9.88 -2.12 17.60
C GLU A 150 -8.82 -1.42 18.45
N THR A 151 -7.64 -2.03 18.61
CA THR A 151 -6.51 -1.47 19.36
C THR A 151 -5.22 -1.39 18.55
N GLN A 152 -5.30 -1.32 17.22
CA GLN A 152 -4.13 -1.16 16.34
C GLN A 152 -4.36 -0.01 15.38
N ILE A 153 -3.86 1.16 15.76
CA ILE A 153 -4.09 2.42 15.06
C ILE A 153 -2.76 2.92 14.50
N VAL A 154 -2.76 3.48 13.29
CA VAL A 154 -1.59 4.14 12.70
C VAL A 154 -1.84 5.62 12.63
N ILE A 155 -0.86 6.42 13.04
CA ILE A 155 -0.85 7.87 12.86
C ILE A 155 0.12 8.26 11.74
N ALA A 156 -0.20 9.35 11.02
CA ALA A 156 0.64 9.95 9.99
C ALA A 156 1.00 11.39 10.35
N GLY A 157 2.18 11.85 9.94
CA GLY A 157 2.60 13.24 10.06
C GLY A 157 4.10 13.38 10.19
N ARG A 158 4.56 14.44 10.84
CA ARG A 158 5.98 14.74 11.04
C ARG A 158 6.63 13.77 12.04
N ASP A 159 7.88 13.41 11.78
CA ASP A 159 8.61 12.42 12.58
C ASP A 159 8.81 12.83 14.05
N ASP A 160 9.07 14.11 14.31
CA ASP A 160 9.28 14.67 15.65
C ASP A 160 7.99 14.62 16.50
N GLU A 161 6.87 15.01 15.92
CA GLU A 161 5.55 14.96 16.57
C GLU A 161 5.08 13.52 16.80
N MET A 162 5.22 12.64 15.78
CA MET A 162 4.91 11.22 15.95
C MET A 162 5.75 10.58 17.05
N ALA A 163 7.04 10.92 17.15
CA ALA A 163 7.90 10.43 18.23
C ALA A 163 7.45 10.93 19.62
N ARG A 164 6.94 12.17 19.71
CA ARG A 164 6.33 12.71 20.93
C ARG A 164 5.09 11.91 21.32
N VAL A 165 4.16 11.71 20.38
CA VAL A 165 2.92 10.98 20.61
C VAL A 165 3.17 9.51 20.92
N ALA A 166 4.16 8.87 20.28
CA ALA A 166 4.57 7.50 20.60
C ALA A 166 4.95 7.34 22.08
N ARG A 167 5.71 8.30 22.64
CA ARG A 167 6.06 8.30 24.08
C ARG A 167 4.83 8.46 24.97
N LEU A 168 3.91 9.35 24.60
CA LEU A 168 2.65 9.55 25.34
C LEU A 168 1.75 8.31 25.28
N ALA A 169 1.67 7.64 24.13
CA ALA A 169 0.92 6.41 23.96
C ALA A 169 1.45 5.30 24.86
N LEU A 170 2.77 5.11 24.91
CA LEU A 170 3.41 4.14 25.82
C LEU A 170 3.13 4.48 27.29
N ALA A 171 3.26 5.76 27.68
CA ALA A 171 2.92 6.21 29.04
C ALA A 171 1.43 6.00 29.38
N ALA A 172 0.55 6.05 28.38
CA ALA A 172 -0.88 5.78 28.51
C ALA A 172 -1.22 4.27 28.49
N GLY A 173 -0.23 3.38 28.42
CA GLY A 173 -0.45 1.93 28.46
C GLY A 173 -0.58 1.26 27.09
N ALA A 174 -0.15 1.91 26.00
CA ALA A 174 0.07 1.19 24.75
C ALA A 174 1.12 0.09 24.96
N GLY A 175 0.85 -1.12 24.46
CA GLY A 175 1.85 -2.20 24.47
C GLY A 175 3.00 -1.95 23.51
N LYS A 176 2.78 -1.15 22.45
CA LYS A 176 3.80 -0.79 21.46
C LYS A 176 3.48 0.52 20.76
N ALA A 177 4.50 1.31 20.46
CA ALA A 177 4.44 2.43 19.53
C ALA A 177 5.69 2.40 18.64
N GLN A 178 5.53 2.13 17.35
CA GLN A 178 6.65 1.86 16.43
C GLN A 178 6.52 2.67 15.14
N ARG A 179 7.58 3.42 14.81
CA ARG A 179 7.78 4.05 13.51
C ARG A 179 7.90 2.98 12.43
N LEU A 180 7.04 3.03 11.41
CA LEU A 180 7.07 2.09 10.29
C LEU A 180 8.22 2.41 9.34
N ALA A 181 8.72 1.44 8.58
CA ALA A 181 9.76 1.67 7.57
C ALA A 181 9.18 2.24 6.26
N VAL A 182 8.45 3.37 6.36
CA VAL A 182 7.80 4.07 5.25
C VAL A 182 8.01 5.58 5.44
N SER A 183 8.49 6.29 4.43
CA SER A 183 8.81 7.73 4.48
C SER A 183 7.63 8.65 4.13
N VAL A 184 6.51 8.09 3.65
CA VAL A 184 5.35 8.87 3.20
C VAL A 184 4.26 8.90 4.28
N PRO A 185 3.70 10.06 4.63
CA PRO A 185 2.55 10.18 5.54
C PRO A 185 1.24 9.83 4.81
N SER A 186 1.07 8.57 4.43
CA SER A 186 -0.09 8.14 3.64
C SER A 186 -1.40 8.15 4.42
N HIS A 187 -2.54 8.17 3.71
CA HIS A 187 -3.89 8.13 4.27
C HIS A 187 -4.28 9.34 5.13
N CYS A 188 -3.79 10.52 4.79
CA CYS A 188 -4.18 11.77 5.44
C CYS A 188 -4.18 12.95 4.47
N ALA A 189 -4.69 14.10 4.95
CA ALA A 189 -4.87 15.32 4.14
C ALA A 189 -3.57 15.87 3.55
N LEU A 190 -2.41 15.50 4.10
CA LEU A 190 -1.10 15.83 3.51
C LEU A 190 -0.98 15.33 2.06
N LEU A 191 -1.66 14.23 1.70
CA LEU A 191 -1.63 13.70 0.34
C LEU A 191 -2.80 14.17 -0.55
N ASP A 192 -3.54 15.23 -0.19
CA ASP A 192 -4.68 15.70 -0.99
C ASP A 192 -4.27 16.11 -2.42
N GLU A 193 -3.15 16.83 -2.58
CA GLU A 193 -2.64 17.20 -3.90
C GLU A 193 -2.16 15.98 -4.72
N PRO A 194 -1.29 15.08 -4.19
CA PRO A 194 -1.01 13.79 -4.82
C PRO A 194 -2.25 12.99 -5.20
N ALA A 195 -3.27 12.94 -4.33
CA ALA A 195 -4.51 12.22 -4.58
C ALA A 195 -5.31 12.84 -5.73
N ALA A 196 -5.40 14.17 -5.82
CA ALA A 196 -6.07 14.86 -6.92
C ALA A 196 -5.37 14.60 -8.27
N LYS A 197 -4.04 14.59 -8.30
CA LYS A 197 -3.25 14.24 -9.50
C LYS A 197 -3.48 12.79 -9.94
N LEU A 198 -3.50 11.86 -8.98
CA LEU A 198 -3.80 10.46 -9.27
C LEU A 198 -5.25 10.28 -9.76
N ALA A 199 -6.22 10.96 -9.15
CA ALA A 199 -7.62 10.93 -9.57
C ALA A 199 -7.80 11.44 -11.01
N LYS A 200 -7.05 12.48 -11.40
CA LYS A 200 -7.01 12.92 -12.80
C LYS A 200 -6.45 11.84 -13.72
N ALA A 201 -5.38 11.13 -13.35
CA ALA A 201 -4.87 10.03 -14.17
C ALA A 201 -5.88 8.87 -14.31
N PHE A 202 -6.74 8.65 -13.31
CA PHE A 202 -7.84 7.69 -13.40
C PHE A 202 -8.91 8.08 -14.43
N SER A 203 -9.07 9.36 -14.82
CA SER A 203 -10.09 9.74 -15.81
C SER A 203 -9.82 9.17 -17.20
N ASP A 204 -8.56 8.84 -17.47
CA ASP A 204 -8.13 8.29 -18.77
C ASP A 204 -8.15 6.75 -18.77
N VAL A 205 -8.55 6.13 -17.66
CA VAL A 205 -8.59 4.69 -17.47
C VAL A 205 -10.04 4.21 -17.46
N THR A 206 -10.37 3.27 -18.34
CA THR A 206 -11.71 2.67 -18.36
C THR A 206 -11.82 1.61 -17.27
N LEU A 207 -12.65 1.90 -16.25
CA LEU A 207 -13.02 0.92 -15.23
C LEU A 207 -14.12 0.00 -15.75
N GLN A 208 -13.97 -1.30 -15.50
CA GLN A 208 -14.91 -2.33 -15.95
C GLN A 208 -15.88 -2.73 -14.84
N ARG A 209 -17.03 -3.27 -15.24
CA ARG A 209 -17.98 -3.86 -14.29
C ARG A 209 -17.34 -5.10 -13.65
N ARG A 210 -17.36 -5.12 -12.32
CA ARG A 210 -16.68 -6.14 -11.50
C ARG A 210 -17.25 -7.55 -11.73
N ALA A 211 -16.36 -8.53 -11.84
CA ALA A 211 -16.71 -9.95 -11.85
C ALA A 211 -16.87 -10.53 -10.43
N ALA A 212 -16.21 -9.91 -9.43
CA ALA A 212 -16.32 -10.26 -8.02
C ALA A 212 -16.50 -8.99 -7.16
N PRO A 213 -17.23 -9.06 -6.02
CA PRO A 213 -17.23 -7.99 -5.02
C PRO A 213 -15.81 -7.63 -4.54
N ILE A 214 -15.57 -6.31 -4.41
CA ILE A 214 -14.40 -5.70 -3.74
C ILE A 214 -14.92 -5.04 -2.48
#